data_AF-A0A2T0TT71-F1
#
_entry.id   AF-A0A2T0TT71-F1
#
_cell.length_a   1.000
_cell.length_b   1.000
_cell.length_c   1.000
_cell.angle_alpha   90.00
_cell.angle_beta   90.00
_cell.angle_gamma   90.00
#
_symmetry.space_group_name_H-M   'P 1'
#
loop_
_entity.id
_entity.type
_entity.pdbx_description
1 polymer ?
#
loop_
_entity_poly.entity_id
_entity_poly.type
_entity_poly.pdbx_seq_one_letter_code
_entity_poly.pdbx_strand_id
1 'polypeptide(L)'
;PAVTSFKICPTEFEVIHTADLNGAPVTKTVTYHSISSNISGAARCWLTQNLGAEREATAVNDATEASAGWYWQFNKSKGYKSDGGVRTPSNAWTPWITSISENQHWLPANDPCNLLIGLGWRLPTAAEWTAADAPPQNWTSAANAYASVLKLHSAGVLLSNTGNLEARGTYGRYWSSTQYSSTSYGYFMDLYNGSALNYMDKAYALPVRCIRDEVVLSKPVVSDVIIPTTTMTSKTAVGTATVATEGGVLVETRGLCYNTTGTPTTADICVPTGNGTGVFKSTLSGLVEGPTYYVRAYATNNQGTSYSPSVTSFKICPTTFEIAHTAGLNGAPVTKTVTYHSISSNISGAASCWLTQNLGADQQPIAINDASEASAGWYWQFNRPQGYQFAASRVPATAWITSISQNTSWQANNDPCSLLLGQGWRIPTIAEWTAADAPPQNWNNANDAYGSALKLHSAGILNNNGGAVINRGVYGRYWSATQYSSTSYGYFLDLYSGSTINYIDKAHALPLRCIRD
;
A
#
# COMPACT_ATOMS: atom_id res chain seq x y z
N PRO A 1 41.45 37.50 16.27
CA PRO A 1 41.00 36.78 15.05
C PRO A 1 39.81 35.87 15.39
N ALA A 2 38.64 36.13 14.79
CA ALA A 2 37.53 35.18 14.89
C ALA A 2 37.92 33.92 14.11
N VAL A 3 38.01 32.78 14.80
CA VAL A 3 38.22 31.48 14.13
C VAL A 3 36.92 31.14 13.41
N THR A 4 36.94 31.18 12.08
CA THR A 4 35.81 30.72 11.27
C THR A 4 35.88 29.20 11.15
N SER A 5 34.88 28.48 11.68
CA SER A 5 34.71 27.04 11.46
C SER A 5 33.87 26.80 10.21
N PHE A 6 34.19 25.74 9.45
CA PHE A 6 33.41 25.29 8.30
C PHE A 6 33.29 23.76 8.32
N LYS A 7 32.31 23.23 7.58
CA LYS A 7 32.13 21.79 7.33
C LYS A 7 32.13 21.53 5.83
N ILE A 8 32.65 20.38 5.43
CA ILE A 8 32.52 19.91 4.05
C ILE A 8 31.12 19.32 3.89
N CYS A 9 30.32 19.97 3.05
CA CYS A 9 28.95 19.57 2.76
C CYS A 9 28.87 19.20 1.27
N PRO A 10 28.12 18.14 0.91
CA PRO A 10 27.90 17.80 -0.48
C PRO A 10 27.16 18.95 -1.14
N THR A 11 27.77 19.56 -2.16
CA THR A 11 27.14 20.65 -2.92
C THR A 11 25.87 20.16 -3.61
N GLU A 12 25.86 18.88 -4.00
CA GLU A 12 24.76 18.20 -4.69
C GLU A 12 24.82 16.70 -4.35
N PHE A 13 23.66 16.06 -4.18
CA PHE A 13 23.55 14.60 -4.05
C PHE A 13 22.13 14.11 -4.39
N GLU A 14 22.02 12.93 -4.96
CA GLU A 14 20.73 12.32 -5.32
C GLU A 14 20.23 11.35 -4.23
N VAL A 15 18.92 11.36 -4.01
CA VAL A 15 18.24 10.42 -3.10
C VAL A 15 17.02 9.85 -3.78
N ILE A 16 16.89 8.52 -3.75
CA ILE A 16 15.74 7.81 -4.30
C ILE A 16 14.72 7.61 -3.19
N HIS A 17 13.58 8.31 -3.29
CA HIS A 17 12.45 8.08 -2.42
C HIS A 17 11.53 7.05 -3.07
N THR A 18 11.13 6.04 -2.31
CA THR A 18 10.15 5.03 -2.75
C THR A 18 8.89 5.20 -1.91
N ALA A 19 7.72 5.30 -2.54
CA ALA A 19 6.46 5.47 -1.81
C ALA A 19 6.30 4.45 -0.67
N ASP A 20 5.79 4.92 0.46
CA ASP A 20 5.59 4.18 1.72
C ASP A 20 6.87 3.71 2.43
N LEU A 21 8.01 3.62 1.75
CA LEU A 21 9.30 3.37 2.37
C LEU A 21 9.73 4.59 3.20
N ASN A 22 9.98 4.37 4.49
CA ASN A 22 10.47 5.40 5.41
C ASN A 22 9.59 6.67 5.47
N GLY A 23 8.31 6.53 5.07
CA GLY A 23 7.32 7.60 5.11
C GLY A 23 7.31 8.53 3.88
N ALA A 24 8.00 8.20 2.79
CA ALA A 24 7.89 8.97 1.55
C ALA A 24 6.46 8.89 0.97
N PRO A 25 5.82 10.02 0.60
CA PRO A 25 4.47 10.00 0.06
C PRO A 25 4.38 9.50 -1.38
N VAL A 26 5.46 9.60 -2.16
CA VAL A 26 5.52 9.24 -3.58
C VAL A 26 6.91 8.70 -3.94
N THR A 27 6.98 7.87 -4.99
CA THR A 27 8.25 7.42 -5.56
C THR A 27 8.82 8.50 -6.46
N LYS A 28 9.99 9.05 -6.14
CA LYS A 28 10.77 9.95 -7.01
C LYS A 28 12.23 10.03 -6.59
N THR A 29 13.10 10.36 -7.54
CA THR A 29 14.48 10.76 -7.24
C THR A 29 14.54 12.28 -7.07
N VAL A 30 15.22 12.75 -6.03
CA VAL A 30 15.43 14.17 -5.77
C VAL A 30 16.93 14.45 -5.69
N THR A 31 17.35 15.47 -6.42
CA THR A 31 18.70 16.04 -6.34
C THR A 31 18.69 17.17 -5.31
N TYR A 32 19.31 16.92 -4.15
CA TYR A 32 19.41 17.88 -3.06
C TYR A 32 20.72 18.66 -3.14
N HIS A 33 20.65 19.93 -2.75
CA HIS A 33 21.81 20.78 -2.55
C HIS A 33 21.99 21.08 -1.08
N SER A 34 23.24 21.23 -0.65
CA SER A 34 23.55 21.64 0.72
C SER A 34 24.70 22.61 0.81
N ILE A 35 24.69 23.39 1.89
CA ILE A 35 25.69 24.42 2.17
C ILE A 35 26.28 24.23 3.56
N SER A 36 27.52 24.67 3.74
CA SER A 36 28.10 24.84 5.07
C SER A 36 27.71 26.20 5.63
N SER A 37 27.16 26.22 6.83
CA SER A 37 26.81 27.48 7.50
C SER A 37 26.95 27.37 9.01
N ASN A 38 27.39 28.47 9.64
CA ASN A 38 27.39 28.66 11.08
C ASN A 38 26.14 29.40 11.58
N ILE A 39 25.11 29.55 10.73
CA ILE A 39 23.90 30.33 11.04
C ILE A 39 23.24 29.91 12.35
N SER A 40 23.22 28.62 12.69
CA SER A 40 22.69 28.10 13.96
C SER A 40 23.73 28.00 15.09
N GLY A 41 24.71 28.90 15.12
CA GLY A 41 25.72 29.00 16.18
C GLY A 41 26.90 28.03 16.08
N ALA A 42 26.90 27.08 15.15
CA ALA A 42 28.05 26.24 14.82
C ALA A 42 28.00 25.80 13.36
N ALA A 43 29.16 25.51 12.77
CA ALA A 43 29.28 25.05 11.38
C ALA A 43 28.56 23.71 11.19
N ARG A 44 27.55 23.70 10.31
CA ARG A 44 26.70 22.55 9.98
C ARG A 44 26.38 22.52 8.49
N CYS A 45 25.98 21.36 7.99
CA CYS A 45 25.42 21.24 6.66
C CYS A 45 23.92 21.49 6.71
N TRP A 46 23.42 22.37 5.84
CA TRP A 46 22.01 22.68 5.71
C TRP A 46 21.55 22.40 4.28
N LEU A 47 20.37 21.79 4.13
CA LEU A 47 19.75 21.71 2.81
C LEU A 47 19.31 23.10 2.34
N THR A 48 19.48 23.41 1.06
CA THR A 48 19.00 24.68 0.48
C THR A 48 17.58 24.59 -0.07
N GLN A 49 17.00 23.39 -0.08
CA GLN A 49 15.59 23.14 -0.37
C GLN A 49 14.89 22.33 0.74
N ASN A 50 13.55 22.32 0.74
CA ASN A 50 12.77 21.52 1.69
C ASN A 50 12.90 20.02 1.37
N LEU A 51 12.74 19.17 2.38
CA LEU A 51 12.70 17.73 2.15
C LEU A 51 11.54 17.39 1.19
N GLY A 52 11.86 16.63 0.14
CA GLY A 52 10.93 16.26 -0.92
C GLY A 52 10.74 17.32 -2.01
N ALA A 53 11.33 18.51 -1.90
CA ALA A 53 11.25 19.54 -2.95
C ALA A 53 12.14 19.16 -4.14
N GLU A 54 11.64 19.38 -5.35
CA GLU A 54 12.36 19.08 -6.60
C GLU A 54 13.47 20.09 -6.89
N ARG A 55 13.32 21.30 -6.38
CA ARG A 55 14.30 22.39 -6.54
C ARG A 55 14.23 23.36 -5.37
N GLU A 56 15.26 24.19 -5.27
CA GLU A 56 15.24 25.40 -4.44
C GLU A 56 14.14 26.37 -4.92
N ALA A 57 13.56 27.12 -3.98
CA ALA A 57 12.56 28.15 -4.27
C ALA A 57 13.17 29.35 -5.00
N THR A 58 12.51 29.84 -6.05
CA THR A 58 13.01 30.96 -6.87
C THR A 58 12.62 32.33 -6.34
N ALA A 59 11.70 32.39 -5.37
CA ALA A 59 11.29 33.60 -4.68
C ALA A 59 10.75 33.25 -3.28
N VAL A 60 10.67 34.26 -2.40
CA VAL A 60 10.08 34.11 -1.05
C VAL A 60 8.63 33.61 -1.09
N ASN A 61 7.87 33.98 -2.13
CA ASN A 61 6.48 33.60 -2.35
C ASN A 61 6.31 32.54 -3.46
N ASP A 62 7.35 31.76 -3.75
CA ASP A 62 7.26 30.64 -4.71
C ASP A 62 6.21 29.62 -4.23
N ALA A 63 5.03 29.68 -4.84
CA ALA A 63 3.88 28.88 -4.44
C ALA A 63 3.78 27.55 -5.22
N THR A 64 4.84 27.16 -5.92
CA THR A 64 4.84 25.93 -6.73
C THR A 64 5.00 24.69 -5.86
N GLU A 65 4.47 23.56 -6.32
CA GLU A 65 4.67 22.28 -5.63
C GLU A 65 6.15 21.83 -5.70
N ALA A 66 6.83 22.13 -6.80
CA ALA A 66 8.24 21.81 -7.00
C ALA A 66 9.18 22.43 -5.96
N SER A 67 8.85 23.61 -5.41
CA SER A 67 9.65 24.28 -4.37
C SER A 67 9.22 23.91 -2.94
N ALA A 68 7.93 23.62 -2.73
CA ALA A 68 7.36 23.46 -1.40
C ALA A 68 7.90 22.25 -0.64
N GLY A 69 8.13 21.14 -1.35
CA GLY A 69 8.46 19.85 -0.75
C GLY A 69 7.25 19.17 -0.12
N TRP A 70 7.51 18.22 0.78
CA TRP A 70 6.43 17.51 1.47
C TRP A 70 6.15 18.12 2.84
N TYR A 71 5.06 17.66 3.45
CA TYR A 71 4.56 18.14 4.74
C TYR A 71 4.50 16.98 5.71
N TRP A 72 4.89 17.23 6.96
CA TRP A 72 4.85 16.22 8.02
C TRP A 72 4.06 16.72 9.21
N GLN A 73 3.17 15.87 9.72
CA GLN A 73 2.62 16.10 11.05
C GLN A 73 3.71 15.88 12.09
N PHE A 74 3.65 16.61 13.20
CA PHE A 74 4.75 16.59 14.16
C PHE A 74 4.97 15.17 14.70
N ASN A 75 6.24 14.74 14.68
CA ASN A 75 6.71 13.45 15.19
C ASN A 75 6.10 12.22 14.48
N LYS A 76 5.65 12.40 13.23
CA LYS A 76 5.18 11.33 12.35
C LYS A 76 6.14 11.15 11.18
N SER A 77 6.54 9.92 10.94
CA SER A 77 7.43 9.58 9.81
C SER A 77 6.74 9.77 8.45
N LYS A 78 5.41 9.66 8.41
CA LYS A 78 4.63 9.76 7.18
C LYS A 78 4.56 11.20 6.66
N GLY A 79 5.12 11.42 5.48
CA GLY A 79 5.02 12.66 4.73
C GLY A 79 3.78 12.71 3.84
N TYR A 80 3.44 13.92 3.42
CA TYR A 80 2.34 14.20 2.52
C TYR A 80 2.78 15.17 1.42
N LYS A 81 2.51 14.82 0.17
CA LYS A 81 2.58 15.74 -0.99
C LYS A 81 1.22 16.42 -1.14
N SER A 82 1.17 17.68 -1.57
CA SER A 82 -0.10 18.33 -1.91
C SER A 82 0.05 19.31 -3.07
N ASP A 83 -0.91 19.31 -3.99
CA ASP A 83 -0.95 20.16 -5.19
C ASP A 83 -2.12 21.16 -5.21
N GLY A 84 -2.68 21.50 -4.04
CA GLY A 84 -3.75 22.51 -3.93
C GLY A 84 -5.18 21.96 -4.07
N GLY A 85 -5.34 20.65 -4.25
CA GLY A 85 -6.65 20.00 -4.15
C GLY A 85 -6.60 18.55 -3.67
N VAL A 86 -5.48 17.86 -3.88
CA VAL A 86 -5.30 16.47 -3.46
C VAL A 86 -4.08 16.36 -2.55
N ARG A 87 -4.23 15.57 -1.48
CA ARG A 87 -3.12 15.14 -0.63
C ARG A 87 -2.68 13.76 -1.06
N THR A 88 -1.39 13.51 -1.23
CA THR A 88 -0.86 12.17 -1.50
C THR A 88 0.06 11.76 -0.37
N PRO A 89 -0.16 10.59 0.27
CA PRO A 89 -1.30 9.70 0.07
C PRO A 89 -2.60 10.24 0.70
N SER A 90 -3.72 10.06 -0.01
CA SER A 90 -5.09 10.20 0.50
C SER A 90 -5.84 8.92 0.18
N ASN A 91 -5.72 7.92 1.05
CA ASN A 91 -6.55 6.73 0.98
C ASN A 91 -7.27 6.53 2.32
N ALA A 92 -8.38 5.78 2.30
CA ALA A 92 -9.25 5.55 3.45
C ALA A 92 -8.51 4.97 4.67
N TRP A 93 -7.35 4.35 4.45
CA TRP A 93 -6.57 3.63 5.45
C TRP A 93 -5.43 4.44 6.05
N THR A 94 -5.18 5.62 5.51
CA THR A 94 -4.23 6.58 6.05
C THR A 94 -5.00 7.84 6.38
N PRO A 95 -5.92 7.77 7.37
CA PRO A 95 -6.77 8.88 7.72
C PRO A 95 -5.91 10.05 8.19
N TRP A 96 -6.41 11.25 7.96
CA TRP A 96 -5.77 12.43 8.51
C TRP A 96 -5.84 12.40 10.04
N ILE A 97 -4.70 12.52 10.71
CA ILE A 97 -4.67 12.54 12.17
C ILE A 97 -5.11 13.93 12.63
N THR A 98 -6.26 14.04 13.28
CA THR A 98 -6.81 15.34 13.70
C THR A 98 -6.35 15.80 15.08
N SER A 99 -5.64 14.94 15.83
CA SER A 99 -5.08 15.25 17.15
C SER A 99 -3.88 14.38 17.46
N ILE A 100 -2.81 14.99 17.99
CA ILE A 100 -1.58 14.32 18.42
C ILE A 100 -1.18 14.87 19.80
N SER A 101 -1.11 14.01 20.81
CA SER A 101 -0.84 14.40 22.20
C SER A 101 0.30 13.60 22.86
N GLU A 102 1.15 12.96 22.06
CA GLU A 102 2.31 12.21 22.56
C GLU A 102 3.37 13.14 23.14
N ASN A 103 3.93 12.80 24.30
CA ASN A 103 4.93 13.61 25.00
C ASN A 103 6.36 13.26 24.53
N GLN A 104 6.67 13.49 23.25
CA GLN A 104 7.96 13.17 22.65
C GLN A 104 8.45 14.24 21.68
N HIS A 105 9.78 14.43 21.68
CA HIS A 105 10.53 15.07 20.61
C HIS A 105 10.64 14.15 19.39
N TRP A 106 11.07 14.69 18.26
CA TRP A 106 11.53 13.86 17.15
C TRP A 106 12.80 13.11 17.57
N LEU A 107 12.82 11.82 17.30
CA LEU A 107 13.93 10.89 17.50
C LEU A 107 14.44 10.41 16.12
N PRO A 108 15.67 9.89 16.00
CA PRO A 108 16.18 9.39 14.72
C PRO A 108 15.26 8.36 14.03
N ALA A 109 14.51 7.58 14.81
CA ALA A 109 13.59 6.56 14.30
C ALA A 109 12.31 7.12 13.65
N ASN A 110 11.97 8.39 13.87
CA ASN A 110 10.79 9.02 13.27
C ASN A 110 11.09 10.36 12.58
N ASP A 111 12.32 10.87 12.66
CA ASP A 111 12.80 12.04 11.92
C ASP A 111 12.87 11.76 10.41
N PRO A 112 12.10 12.46 9.55
CA PRO A 112 12.05 12.19 8.12
C PRO A 112 13.34 12.58 7.41
N CYS A 113 14.12 13.53 7.92
CA CYS A 113 15.44 13.82 7.36
C CYS A 113 16.37 12.61 7.55
N ASN A 114 16.33 11.98 8.73
CA ASN A 114 17.12 10.78 9.01
C ASN A 114 16.60 9.56 8.25
N LEU A 115 15.28 9.38 8.21
CA LEU A 115 14.66 8.22 7.57
C LEU A 115 14.79 8.25 6.04
N LEU A 116 14.66 9.42 5.41
CA LEU A 116 14.61 9.54 3.95
C LEU A 116 15.97 9.86 3.33
N ILE A 117 16.84 10.58 4.03
CA ILE A 117 18.20 10.89 3.53
C ILE A 117 19.27 10.05 4.23
N GLY A 118 19.11 9.79 5.53
CA GLY A 118 20.10 9.09 6.34
C GLY A 118 21.32 9.96 6.65
N LEU A 119 22.47 9.32 6.86
CA LEU A 119 23.77 9.99 7.00
C LEU A 119 23.87 11.04 8.11
N GLY A 120 23.02 10.97 9.15
CA GLY A 120 22.98 11.94 10.23
C GLY A 120 22.21 13.24 9.92
N TRP A 121 21.52 13.31 8.78
CA TRP A 121 20.56 14.40 8.54
C TRP A 121 19.39 14.31 9.52
N ARG A 122 18.96 15.45 10.06
CA ARG A 122 17.88 15.55 11.05
C ARG A 122 17.13 16.88 10.94
N LEU A 123 16.02 17.00 11.64
CA LEU A 123 15.36 18.28 11.86
C LEU A 123 16.18 19.17 12.83
N PRO A 124 16.20 20.50 12.61
CA PRO A 124 16.75 21.46 13.55
C PRO A 124 15.96 21.51 14.87
N THR A 125 16.67 21.64 15.97
CA THR A 125 16.10 21.87 17.29
C THR A 125 15.56 23.30 17.44
N ALA A 126 14.77 23.55 18.49
CA ALA A 126 14.22 24.87 18.77
C ALA A 126 15.36 25.87 19.01
N ALA A 127 16.39 25.46 19.74
CA ALA A 127 17.57 26.27 20.00
C ALA A 127 18.34 26.62 18.71
N GLU A 128 18.43 25.69 17.75
CA GLU A 128 19.09 25.95 16.47
C GLU A 128 18.31 26.91 15.60
N TRP A 129 16.97 26.85 15.63
CA TRP A 129 16.13 27.85 14.96
C TRP A 129 16.25 29.23 15.60
N THR A 130 16.22 29.31 16.93
CA THR A 130 16.45 30.56 17.66
C THR A 130 17.83 31.14 17.34
N ALA A 131 18.86 30.31 17.27
CA ALA A 131 20.20 30.75 16.92
C ALA A 131 20.30 31.22 15.46
N ALA A 132 19.61 30.55 14.53
CA ALA A 132 19.60 30.92 13.11
C ALA A 132 18.98 32.30 12.84
N ASP A 133 18.01 32.68 13.65
CA ASP A 133 17.33 33.97 13.58
C ASP A 133 17.99 35.06 14.45
N ALA A 134 18.96 34.70 15.29
CA ALA A 134 19.67 35.66 16.12
C ALA A 134 20.57 36.60 15.28
N PRO A 135 21.05 37.73 15.85
CA PRO A 135 22.08 38.53 15.19
C PRO A 135 23.32 37.66 14.80
N PRO A 136 23.92 37.88 13.63
CA PRO A 136 23.72 39.03 12.73
C PRO A 136 22.57 38.87 11.71
N GLN A 137 21.89 37.71 11.64
CA GLN A 137 20.82 37.48 10.67
C GLN A 137 19.57 38.31 10.97
N ASN A 138 19.08 38.22 12.21
CA ASN A 138 17.95 39.00 12.74
C ASN A 138 16.81 39.15 11.72
N TRP A 139 16.14 38.05 11.35
CA TRP A 139 15.17 38.11 10.28
C TRP A 139 13.93 38.90 10.73
N THR A 140 13.66 40.03 10.08
CA THR A 140 12.46 40.83 10.38
C THR A 140 11.27 40.51 9.47
N SER A 141 11.46 39.61 8.50
CA SER A 141 10.45 39.19 7.53
C SER A 141 10.85 37.87 6.84
N ALA A 142 9.88 37.19 6.21
CA ALA A 142 10.17 36.06 5.31
C ALA A 142 11.16 36.42 4.20
N ALA A 143 11.16 37.67 3.71
CA ALA A 143 12.10 38.11 2.69
C ALA A 143 13.55 38.13 3.21
N ASN A 144 13.79 38.44 4.48
CA ASN A 144 15.13 38.34 5.08
C ASN A 144 15.57 36.89 5.24
N ALA A 145 14.67 36.02 5.69
CA ALA A 145 14.93 34.59 5.80
C ALA A 145 15.22 33.96 4.42
N TYR A 146 14.50 34.37 3.38
CA TYR A 146 14.76 33.95 2.00
C TYR A 146 16.07 34.52 1.45
N ALA A 147 16.44 35.76 1.80
CA ALA A 147 17.71 36.36 1.39
C ALA A 147 18.92 35.72 2.11
N SER A 148 18.69 35.02 3.23
CA SER A 148 19.72 34.26 3.92
C SER A 148 20.22 33.07 3.10
N VAL A 149 21.30 32.45 3.57
CA VAL A 149 21.87 31.25 2.95
C VAL A 149 20.92 30.04 2.99
N LEU A 150 19.89 30.04 3.84
CA LEU A 150 18.95 28.91 3.96
C LEU A 150 17.80 28.95 2.93
N LYS A 151 17.55 30.10 2.30
CA LYS A 151 16.51 30.25 1.26
C LYS A 151 15.13 29.77 1.70
N LEU A 152 14.76 30.06 2.96
CA LEU A 152 13.45 29.71 3.50
C LEU A 152 12.37 30.55 2.80
N HIS A 153 11.35 29.90 2.24
CA HIS A 153 10.26 30.54 1.50
C HIS A 153 8.89 30.18 2.11
N SER A 154 7.83 30.81 1.63
CA SER A 154 6.47 30.61 2.13
C SER A 154 5.81 29.37 1.51
N ALA A 155 6.18 28.18 1.98
CA ALA A 155 5.69 26.91 1.46
C ALA A 155 4.27 26.50 1.94
N GLY A 156 3.62 27.29 2.80
CA GLY A 156 2.28 27.01 3.32
C GLY A 156 2.24 25.87 4.34
N VAL A 157 1.04 25.44 4.71
CA VAL A 157 0.79 24.39 5.72
C VAL A 157 -0.36 23.48 5.32
N LEU A 158 -0.44 22.27 5.89
CA LEU A 158 -1.67 21.48 5.88
C LEU A 158 -2.40 21.61 7.23
N LEU A 159 -3.70 21.88 7.17
CA LEU A 159 -4.54 22.16 8.33
C LEU A 159 -4.76 20.94 9.24
N SER A 160 -4.77 21.14 10.56
CA SER A 160 -4.93 20.06 11.53
C SER A 160 -6.26 19.30 11.44
N ASN A 161 -7.35 19.95 11.05
CA ASN A 161 -8.68 19.34 11.01
C ASN A 161 -9.02 18.63 9.69
N THR A 162 -8.52 19.14 8.57
CA THR A 162 -8.89 18.69 7.21
C THR A 162 -7.71 18.11 6.44
N GLY A 163 -6.49 18.52 6.76
CA GLY A 163 -5.30 18.24 5.98
C GLY A 163 -5.27 18.94 4.62
N ASN A 164 -6.12 19.95 4.43
CA ASN A 164 -6.11 20.80 3.25
C ASN A 164 -4.92 21.76 3.30
N LEU A 165 -4.35 22.04 2.13
CA LEU A 165 -3.29 23.02 1.98
C LEU A 165 -3.84 24.44 2.14
N GLU A 166 -3.16 25.25 2.96
CA GLU A 166 -3.45 26.67 3.13
C GLU A 166 -2.17 27.53 3.00
N ALA A 167 -2.36 28.75 2.47
CA ALA A 167 -1.38 29.84 2.52
C ALA A 167 0.00 29.53 1.90
N ARG A 168 0.06 28.61 0.93
CA ARG A 168 1.25 28.45 0.09
C ARG A 168 1.48 29.74 -0.73
N GLY A 169 2.71 30.23 -0.74
CA GLY A 169 3.09 31.57 -1.21
C GLY A 169 3.04 32.67 -0.13
N THR A 170 2.43 32.40 1.02
CA THR A 170 2.19 33.41 2.06
C THR A 170 2.81 33.04 3.42
N TYR A 171 2.60 31.81 3.93
CA TYR A 171 3.14 31.36 5.22
C TYR A 171 4.45 30.58 5.04
N GLY A 172 5.52 31.03 5.70
CA GLY A 172 6.75 30.27 5.88
C GLY A 172 6.80 29.67 7.28
N ARG A 173 6.50 28.37 7.41
CA ARG A 173 6.46 27.68 8.71
C ARG A 173 7.23 26.38 8.64
N TYR A 174 8.18 26.17 9.55
CA TYR A 174 9.11 25.04 9.49
C TYR A 174 9.19 24.33 10.83
N TRP A 175 8.98 23.01 10.86
CA TRP A 175 9.05 22.29 12.12
C TRP A 175 10.44 22.39 12.77
N SER A 176 10.42 22.46 14.09
CA SER A 176 11.53 22.03 14.93
C SER A 176 11.40 20.55 15.27
N SER A 177 12.52 19.88 15.58
CA SER A 177 12.52 18.58 16.25
C SER A 177 12.05 18.65 17.71
N THR A 178 11.93 19.85 18.28
CA THR A 178 11.62 20.06 19.70
C THR A 178 10.12 20.20 19.94
N GLN A 179 9.57 19.40 20.86
CA GLN A 179 8.20 19.54 21.34
C GLN A 179 8.09 20.74 22.30
N TYR A 180 6.93 21.40 22.32
CA TYR A 180 6.57 22.39 23.32
C TYR A 180 6.22 21.76 24.69
N SER A 181 6.24 22.54 25.78
CA SER A 181 5.97 22.00 27.12
C SER A 181 4.61 21.29 27.24
N SER A 182 3.59 21.74 26.49
CA SER A 182 2.32 21.02 26.32
C SER A 182 2.45 19.88 25.31
N THR A 183 1.85 18.74 25.63
CA THR A 183 1.91 17.53 24.79
C THR A 183 1.22 17.67 23.44
N SER A 184 0.30 18.63 23.28
CA SER A 184 -0.42 18.89 22.03
C SER A 184 0.35 19.77 21.03
N TYR A 185 1.45 20.40 21.45
CA TYR A 185 2.11 21.44 20.66
C TYR A 185 3.57 21.11 20.31
N GLY A 186 3.98 21.47 19.10
CA GLY A 186 5.37 21.41 18.64
C GLY A 186 5.92 22.80 18.37
N TYR A 187 7.23 23.00 18.54
CA TYR A 187 7.86 24.26 18.14
C TYR A 187 8.07 24.32 16.62
N PHE A 188 7.92 25.49 16.03
CA PHE A 188 8.20 25.76 14.63
C PHE A 188 8.76 27.17 14.44
N MET A 189 9.55 27.36 13.39
CA MET A 189 9.97 28.69 12.94
C MET A 189 8.87 29.32 12.10
N ASP A 190 8.34 30.48 12.51
CA ASP A 190 7.28 31.23 11.83
C ASP A 190 7.84 32.47 11.15
N LEU A 191 7.52 32.66 9.87
CA LEU A 191 8.04 33.76 9.03
C LEU A 191 6.93 34.68 8.49
N TYR A 192 5.68 34.53 8.93
CA TYR A 192 4.56 35.25 8.31
C TYR A 192 4.47 36.74 8.68
N ASN A 193 4.61 37.09 9.97
CA ASN A 193 4.48 38.46 10.47
C ASN A 193 5.72 38.89 11.28
N GLY A 194 6.88 38.71 10.66
CA GLY A 194 8.20 38.76 11.31
C GLY A 194 8.89 37.40 11.24
N SER A 195 9.91 37.21 12.07
CA SER A 195 10.50 35.90 12.35
C SER A 195 10.43 35.64 13.84
N ALA A 196 9.94 34.46 14.22
CA ALA A 196 9.92 34.03 15.61
C ALA A 196 9.82 32.50 15.72
N LEU A 197 10.39 31.96 16.81
CA LEU A 197 10.06 30.62 17.24
C LEU A 197 8.70 30.62 17.94
N ASN A 198 7.72 29.93 17.36
CA ASN A 198 6.36 29.79 17.88
C ASN A 198 6.04 28.32 18.14
N TYR A 199 4.84 28.05 18.66
CA TYR A 199 4.32 26.71 18.85
C TYR A 199 2.93 26.57 18.22
N MET A 200 2.61 25.39 17.70
CA MET A 200 1.30 25.11 17.10
C MET A 200 0.91 23.63 17.28
N ASP A 201 -0.37 23.34 17.03
CA ASP A 201 -0.93 21.99 17.17
C ASP A 201 -0.16 20.99 16.31
N LYS A 202 0.24 19.87 16.93
CA LYS A 202 1.04 18.82 16.30
C LYS A 202 0.35 18.17 15.10
N ALA A 203 -0.97 18.25 15.02
CA ALA A 203 -1.75 17.72 13.90
C ALA A 203 -1.66 18.58 12.63
N TYR A 204 -1.15 19.81 12.68
CA TYR A 204 -0.77 20.49 11.43
C TYR A 204 0.38 19.76 10.75
N ALA A 205 0.44 19.79 9.41
CA ALA A 205 1.63 19.36 8.71
C ALA A 205 2.39 20.54 8.12
N LEU A 206 3.69 20.63 8.43
CA LEU A 206 4.58 21.68 7.95
C LEU A 206 5.70 21.07 7.10
N PRO A 207 6.30 21.85 6.19
CA PRO A 207 7.56 21.47 5.57
C PRO A 207 8.68 21.36 6.61
N VAL A 208 9.69 20.56 6.27
CA VAL A 208 10.90 20.40 7.10
C VAL A 208 12.13 20.79 6.31
N ARG A 209 13.09 21.38 7.02
CA ARG A 209 14.40 21.77 6.52
C ARG A 209 15.45 20.95 7.24
N CYS A 210 16.26 20.16 6.53
CA CYS A 210 17.21 19.27 7.19
C CYS A 210 18.54 19.96 7.49
N ILE A 211 19.12 19.58 8.62
CA ILE A 211 20.45 19.96 9.10
C ILE A 211 21.27 18.71 9.41
N ARG A 212 22.59 18.76 9.25
CA ARG A 212 23.50 17.68 9.61
C ARG A 212 24.75 18.22 10.30
N ASP A 213 25.06 17.61 11.43
CA ASP A 213 26.31 17.83 12.15
C ASP A 213 27.42 16.97 11.56
N GLU A 214 27.26 15.66 11.61
CA GLU A 214 28.29 14.71 11.24
C GLU A 214 27.73 13.63 10.32
N VAL A 215 28.62 12.99 9.57
CA VAL A 215 28.24 11.87 8.71
C VAL A 215 28.17 10.62 9.58
N VAL A 216 26.97 10.05 9.67
CA VAL A 216 26.74 8.77 10.35
C VAL A 216 26.51 7.69 9.31
N LEU A 217 27.49 6.82 9.11
CA LEU A 217 27.37 5.71 8.17
C LEU A 217 26.32 4.71 8.66
N SER A 218 25.57 4.12 7.73
CA SER A 218 24.53 3.15 8.05
C SER A 218 24.53 1.98 7.08
N LYS A 219 23.77 0.94 7.43
CA LYS A 219 23.38 -0.09 6.46
C LYS A 219 22.57 0.54 5.32
N PRO A 220 22.50 -0.11 4.15
CA PRO A 220 21.65 0.36 3.06
C PRO A 220 20.18 0.35 3.46
N VAL A 221 19.33 1.08 2.74
CA VAL A 221 17.86 1.00 2.90
C VAL A 221 17.26 0.41 1.64
N VAL A 222 16.37 -0.57 1.80
CA VAL A 222 15.76 -1.31 0.68
C VAL A 222 14.25 -1.29 0.82
N SER A 223 13.53 -1.15 -0.30
CA SER A 223 12.07 -1.20 -0.34
C SER A 223 11.51 -2.60 -0.11
N ASP A 224 10.20 -2.69 0.10
CA ASP A 224 9.46 -3.94 -0.03
C ASP A 224 9.57 -4.53 -1.45
N VAL A 225 9.41 -5.84 -1.54
CA VAL A 225 9.45 -6.58 -2.81
C VAL A 225 8.07 -6.52 -3.44
N ILE A 226 8.02 -6.15 -4.72
CA ILE A 226 6.80 -6.26 -5.51
C ILE A 226 6.96 -7.42 -6.47
N ILE A 227 6.04 -8.39 -6.43
CA ILE A 227 5.96 -9.50 -7.38
C ILE A 227 4.65 -9.40 -8.17
N PRO A 228 4.67 -8.84 -9.39
CA PRO A 228 3.49 -8.76 -10.24
C PRO A 228 3.09 -10.14 -10.76
N THR A 229 1.82 -10.52 -10.56
CA THR A 229 1.25 -11.77 -11.09
C THR A 229 1.30 -11.87 -12.62
N THR A 230 1.28 -10.73 -13.31
CA THR A 230 1.39 -10.63 -14.77
C THR A 230 2.73 -11.13 -15.34
N THR A 231 3.74 -11.27 -14.49
CA THR A 231 5.07 -11.75 -14.87
C THR A 231 5.40 -13.14 -14.32
N MET A 232 4.47 -13.74 -13.57
CA MET A 232 4.63 -15.10 -13.06
C MET A 232 4.37 -16.13 -14.16
N THR A 233 5.11 -17.23 -14.10
CA THR A 233 4.87 -18.43 -14.91
C THR A 233 4.63 -19.64 -14.01
N SER A 234 4.48 -20.84 -14.58
CA SER A 234 4.40 -22.08 -13.80
C SER A 234 5.68 -22.45 -13.05
N LYS A 235 6.81 -21.75 -13.29
CA LYS A 235 8.11 -22.06 -12.66
C LYS A 235 8.92 -20.83 -12.24
N THR A 236 8.44 -19.64 -12.53
CA THR A 236 9.19 -18.40 -12.28
C THR A 236 8.31 -17.30 -11.71
N ALA A 237 8.93 -16.43 -10.92
CA ALA A 237 8.34 -15.20 -10.46
C ALA A 237 9.39 -14.09 -10.55
N VAL A 238 8.96 -12.89 -10.95
CA VAL A 238 9.84 -11.73 -11.05
C VAL A 238 9.54 -10.80 -9.88
N GLY A 239 10.56 -10.59 -9.03
CA GLY A 239 10.48 -9.60 -7.97
C GLY A 239 11.23 -8.32 -8.34
N THR A 240 10.68 -7.20 -7.92
CA THR A 240 11.29 -5.87 -8.04
C THR A 240 11.41 -5.22 -6.67
N ALA A 241 12.51 -4.51 -6.44
CA ALA A 241 12.76 -3.73 -5.23
C ALA A 241 13.74 -2.61 -5.54
N THR A 242 13.91 -1.68 -4.60
CA THR A 242 14.76 -0.51 -4.77
C THR A 242 15.71 -0.40 -3.59
N VAL A 243 17.01 -0.22 -3.86
CA VAL A 243 17.95 0.27 -2.84
C VAL A 243 17.87 1.80 -2.83
N ALA A 244 17.20 2.36 -1.83
CA ALA A 244 16.89 3.78 -1.73
C ALA A 244 18.11 4.64 -1.35
N THR A 245 18.93 4.13 -0.42
CA THR A 245 20.21 4.74 -0.03
C THR A 245 21.22 3.65 0.30
N GLU A 246 22.49 3.94 0.01
CA GLU A 246 23.62 3.07 0.34
C GLU A 246 24.14 3.28 1.78
N GLY A 247 23.64 4.27 2.51
CA GLY A 247 24.09 4.54 3.88
C GLY A 247 25.52 5.11 3.97
N GLY A 248 26.01 5.71 2.88
CA GLY A 248 27.26 6.47 2.84
C GLY A 248 28.49 5.62 2.54
N VAL A 249 28.28 4.34 2.27
CA VAL A 249 29.29 3.39 1.80
C VAL A 249 28.69 2.58 0.68
N LEU A 250 29.45 2.34 -0.39
CA LEU A 250 29.01 1.60 -1.56
C LEU A 250 28.34 0.27 -1.17
N VAL A 251 27.16 0.03 -1.75
CA VAL A 251 26.49 -1.28 -1.68
C VAL A 251 27.27 -2.27 -2.51
N GLU A 252 27.85 -3.30 -1.87
CA GLU A 252 28.67 -4.33 -2.51
C GLU A 252 27.82 -5.38 -3.23
N THR A 253 26.69 -5.75 -2.62
CA THR A 253 25.76 -6.73 -3.19
C THR A 253 24.31 -6.39 -2.84
N ARG A 254 23.39 -6.65 -3.77
CA ARG A 254 21.94 -6.57 -3.57
C ARG A 254 21.22 -7.67 -4.34
N GLY A 255 20.00 -7.99 -3.93
CA GLY A 255 19.19 -8.99 -4.61
C GLY A 255 17.95 -9.37 -3.84
N LEU A 256 17.36 -10.51 -4.22
CA LEU A 256 16.23 -11.11 -3.51
C LEU A 256 16.65 -12.44 -2.92
N CYS A 257 16.31 -12.68 -1.65
CA CYS A 257 16.42 -13.98 -1.00
C CYS A 257 15.03 -14.56 -0.74
N TYR A 258 14.87 -15.86 -0.91
CA TYR A 258 13.59 -16.54 -0.76
C TYR A 258 13.73 -17.93 -0.14
N ASN A 259 12.64 -18.37 0.51
CA ASN A 259 12.47 -19.71 1.05
C ASN A 259 10.98 -20.06 1.16
N THR A 260 10.66 -21.21 1.74
CA THR A 260 9.28 -21.66 1.98
C THR A 260 8.95 -21.74 3.48
N THR A 261 9.79 -21.14 4.34
CA THR A 261 9.72 -21.28 5.80
C THR A 261 9.38 -19.97 6.53
N GLY A 262 9.46 -18.82 5.86
CA GLY A 262 8.89 -17.57 6.38
C GLY A 262 9.77 -16.35 6.16
N THR A 263 10.91 -16.26 6.85
CA THR A 263 11.72 -15.03 6.88
C THR A 263 13.08 -15.26 6.23
N PRO A 264 13.20 -15.17 4.88
CA PRO A 264 14.46 -15.35 4.19
C PRO A 264 15.53 -14.37 4.66
N THR A 265 16.76 -14.86 4.68
CA THR A 265 18.00 -14.13 4.97
C THR A 265 19.01 -14.41 3.86
N THR A 266 20.18 -13.78 3.94
CA THR A 266 21.30 -14.08 3.02
C THR A 266 21.89 -15.48 3.18
N ALA A 267 21.42 -16.29 4.14
CA ALA A 267 21.78 -17.70 4.28
C ALA A 267 20.84 -18.66 3.51
N ASP A 268 19.73 -18.14 2.98
CA ASP A 268 18.77 -18.89 2.17
C ASP A 268 19.13 -18.83 0.67
N ILE A 269 18.18 -19.16 -0.21
CA ILE A 269 18.39 -19.06 -1.66
C ILE A 269 18.31 -17.59 -2.07
N CYS A 270 19.42 -17.05 -2.56
CA CYS A 270 19.50 -15.65 -3.00
C CYS A 270 19.83 -15.54 -4.49
N VAL A 271 19.20 -14.57 -5.14
CA VAL A 271 19.45 -14.17 -6.53
C VAL A 271 20.07 -12.78 -6.50
N PRO A 272 21.41 -12.66 -6.54
CA PRO A 272 22.09 -11.37 -6.58
C PRO A 272 21.86 -10.68 -7.93
N THR A 273 21.77 -9.34 -7.90
CA THR A 273 21.50 -8.50 -9.08
C THR A 273 22.49 -7.37 -9.29
N GLY A 274 23.63 -7.43 -8.59
CA GLY A 274 24.73 -6.46 -8.69
C GLY A 274 24.91 -5.63 -7.42
N ASN A 275 25.32 -4.38 -7.61
CA ASN A 275 25.75 -3.44 -6.57
C ASN A 275 25.04 -2.06 -6.74
N GLY A 276 25.32 -1.13 -5.83
CA GLY A 276 24.83 0.26 -5.89
C GLY A 276 23.36 0.48 -5.52
N THR A 277 22.90 1.72 -5.67
CA THR A 277 21.52 2.17 -5.42
C THR A 277 20.61 2.01 -6.65
N GLY A 278 19.30 2.19 -6.49
CA GLY A 278 18.33 2.14 -7.58
C GLY A 278 17.43 0.92 -7.60
N VAL A 279 16.50 0.94 -8.57
CA VAL A 279 15.56 -0.17 -8.81
C VAL A 279 16.33 -1.35 -9.38
N PHE A 280 16.04 -2.54 -8.89
CA PHE A 280 16.55 -3.80 -9.41
C PHE A 280 15.44 -4.83 -9.55
N LYS A 281 15.68 -5.83 -10.40
CA LYS A 281 14.75 -6.90 -10.72
C LYS A 281 15.47 -8.24 -10.69
N SER A 282 14.88 -9.23 -10.02
CA SER A 282 15.40 -10.60 -9.97
C SER A 282 14.35 -11.58 -10.45
N THR A 283 14.78 -12.60 -11.21
CA THR A 283 13.92 -13.71 -11.62
C THR A 283 14.16 -14.91 -10.70
N LEU A 284 13.19 -15.21 -9.85
CA LEU A 284 13.15 -16.42 -9.04
C LEU A 284 12.76 -17.58 -9.98
N SER A 285 13.57 -18.63 -10.05
CA SER A 285 13.41 -19.74 -11.00
C SER A 285 13.36 -21.08 -10.29
N GLY A 286 12.90 -22.12 -10.99
CA GLY A 286 12.81 -23.48 -10.42
C GLY A 286 11.72 -23.61 -9.36
N LEU A 287 10.72 -22.72 -9.39
CA LEU A 287 9.60 -22.74 -8.46
C LEU A 287 8.62 -23.85 -8.87
N VAL A 288 7.89 -24.37 -7.90
CA VAL A 288 6.86 -25.38 -8.09
C VAL A 288 5.55 -24.93 -7.45
N GLU A 289 4.45 -25.46 -7.94
CA GLU A 289 3.11 -25.26 -7.40
C GLU A 289 2.95 -25.95 -6.03
N GLY A 290 2.16 -25.36 -5.13
CA GLY A 290 1.89 -25.89 -3.79
C GLY A 290 2.44 -25.05 -2.65
N PRO A 291 3.78 -24.90 -2.49
CA PRO A 291 4.33 -24.18 -1.34
C PRO A 291 4.04 -22.67 -1.41
N THR A 292 3.98 -22.05 -0.24
CA THR A 292 4.05 -20.59 -0.12
C THR A 292 5.52 -20.19 -0.17
N TYR A 293 5.87 -19.31 -1.10
CA TYR A 293 7.19 -18.70 -1.17
C TYR A 293 7.18 -17.38 -0.41
N TYR A 294 8.21 -17.16 0.38
CA TYR A 294 8.47 -15.92 1.06
C TYR A 294 9.73 -15.31 0.45
N VAL A 295 9.69 -14.01 0.18
CA VAL A 295 10.80 -13.27 -0.42
C VAL A 295 11.09 -12.01 0.39
N ARG A 296 12.37 -11.67 0.48
CA ARG A 296 12.85 -10.38 0.97
C ARG A 296 13.89 -9.83 0.02
N ALA A 297 13.89 -8.52 -0.15
CA ALA A 297 15.01 -7.83 -0.75
C ALA A 297 16.14 -7.72 0.27
N TYR A 298 17.39 -7.74 -0.19
CA TYR A 298 18.55 -7.46 0.65
C TYR A 298 19.53 -6.53 -0.06
N ALA A 299 20.32 -5.81 0.73
CA ALA A 299 21.50 -5.08 0.27
C ALA A 299 22.56 -5.07 1.37
N THR A 300 23.82 -5.21 0.98
CA THR A 300 24.97 -5.31 1.89
C THR A 300 26.01 -4.25 1.53
N ASN A 301 26.51 -3.56 2.55
CA ASN A 301 27.71 -2.72 2.50
C ASN A 301 28.61 -3.07 3.71
N ASN A 302 29.69 -2.32 3.91
CA ASN A 302 30.61 -2.55 5.03
C ASN A 302 30.02 -2.28 6.43
N GLN A 303 28.84 -1.65 6.52
CA GLN A 303 28.08 -1.51 7.78
C GLN A 303 27.14 -2.70 8.04
N GLY A 304 27.01 -3.60 7.05
CA GLY A 304 26.28 -4.86 7.13
C GLY A 304 25.11 -4.97 6.15
N THR A 305 24.31 -6.00 6.34
CA THR A 305 23.15 -6.30 5.49
C THR A 305 21.86 -5.72 6.06
N SER A 306 21.09 -5.06 5.20
CA SER A 306 19.69 -4.71 5.43
C SER A 306 18.77 -5.56 4.57
N TYR A 307 17.51 -5.60 4.99
CA TYR A 307 16.45 -6.33 4.33
C TYR A 307 15.23 -5.43 4.14
N SER A 308 14.34 -5.79 3.21
CA SER A 308 13.04 -5.13 3.07
C SER A 308 12.28 -5.09 4.41
N PRO A 309 11.55 -4.00 4.73
CA PRO A 309 10.74 -3.88 5.94
C PRO A 309 9.77 -5.04 6.13
N SER A 310 9.06 -5.42 5.07
CA SER A 310 8.07 -6.48 5.03
C SER A 310 8.63 -7.73 4.34
N VAL A 311 8.09 -8.89 4.71
CA VAL A 311 8.23 -10.14 3.94
C VAL A 311 7.09 -10.21 2.95
N THR A 312 7.41 -10.35 1.66
CA THR A 312 6.39 -10.58 0.63
C THR A 312 6.18 -12.08 0.45
N SER A 313 4.94 -12.52 0.39
CA SER A 313 4.60 -13.93 0.15
C SER A 313 3.78 -14.10 -1.12
N PHE A 314 3.98 -15.22 -1.81
CA PHE A 314 3.25 -15.57 -3.02
C PHE A 314 3.22 -17.09 -3.24
N LYS A 315 2.41 -17.53 -4.21
CA LYS A 315 2.35 -18.92 -4.68
C LYS A 315 2.53 -18.98 -6.19
N ILE A 316 3.00 -20.12 -6.68
CA ILE A 316 2.84 -20.46 -8.09
C ILE A 316 1.46 -21.07 -8.27
N CYS A 317 0.66 -20.44 -9.13
CA CYS A 317 -0.69 -20.86 -9.47
C CYS A 317 -0.76 -21.19 -10.97
N PRO A 318 -1.56 -22.19 -11.38
CA PRO A 318 -1.82 -22.48 -12.79
C PRO A 318 -2.40 -21.23 -13.47
N THR A 319 -1.61 -20.61 -14.34
CA THR A 319 -2.05 -19.39 -15.06
C THR A 319 -3.22 -19.69 -15.98
N THR A 320 -3.25 -20.89 -16.56
CA THR A 320 -4.36 -21.43 -17.36
C THR A 320 -4.44 -22.94 -17.19
N PHE A 321 -5.66 -23.49 -17.13
CA PHE A 321 -5.90 -24.92 -17.11
C PHE A 321 -7.31 -25.24 -17.61
N GLU A 322 -7.47 -26.38 -18.28
CA GLU A 322 -8.75 -26.80 -18.85
C GLU A 322 -9.37 -27.92 -18.02
N ILE A 323 -10.67 -27.80 -17.78
CA ILE A 323 -11.48 -28.84 -17.12
C ILE A 323 -12.65 -29.21 -18.02
N ALA A 324 -12.74 -30.49 -18.36
CA ALA A 324 -13.91 -31.06 -19.03
C ALA A 324 -14.99 -31.40 -18.01
N HIS A 325 -16.10 -30.66 -18.04
CA HIS A 325 -17.28 -30.94 -17.23
C HIS A 325 -18.23 -31.84 -18.01
N THR A 326 -18.84 -32.80 -17.33
CA THR A 326 -19.88 -33.68 -17.90
C THR A 326 -21.17 -33.45 -17.14
N ALA A 327 -22.27 -33.16 -17.83
CA ALA A 327 -23.57 -32.91 -17.21
C ALA A 327 -23.95 -34.03 -16.21
N GLY A 328 -24.35 -33.65 -15.00
CA GLY A 328 -24.71 -34.56 -13.92
C GLY A 328 -23.54 -35.13 -13.12
N LEU A 329 -22.32 -35.13 -13.65
CA LEU A 329 -21.12 -35.55 -12.91
C LEU A 329 -20.70 -34.42 -11.95
N ASN A 330 -20.53 -34.75 -10.67
CA ASN A 330 -20.09 -33.81 -9.63
C ASN A 330 -20.94 -32.52 -9.55
N GLY A 331 -22.18 -32.58 -10.04
CA GLY A 331 -23.12 -31.47 -10.05
C GLY A 331 -22.94 -30.47 -11.20
N ALA A 332 -22.13 -30.75 -12.22
CA ALA A 332 -22.06 -29.89 -13.40
C ALA A 332 -23.42 -29.83 -14.12
N PRO A 333 -23.95 -28.63 -14.45
CA PRO A 333 -25.24 -28.48 -15.11
C PRO A 333 -25.24 -28.88 -16.58
N VAL A 334 -24.09 -28.75 -17.25
CA VAL A 334 -23.92 -28.99 -18.69
C VAL A 334 -22.58 -29.65 -18.99
N THR A 335 -22.49 -30.33 -20.13
CA THR A 335 -21.24 -30.86 -20.65
C THR A 335 -20.52 -29.77 -21.44
N LYS A 336 -19.38 -29.31 -20.94
CA LYS A 336 -18.50 -28.35 -21.65
C LYS A 336 -17.08 -28.40 -21.09
N THR A 337 -16.11 -28.02 -21.91
CA THR A 337 -14.75 -27.73 -21.44
C THR A 337 -14.66 -26.25 -21.10
N VAL A 338 -14.13 -25.94 -19.93
CA VAL A 338 -13.87 -24.56 -19.49
C VAL A 338 -12.38 -24.37 -19.29
N THR A 339 -11.82 -23.34 -19.90
CA THR A 339 -10.46 -22.87 -19.68
C THR A 339 -10.46 -21.87 -18.52
N TYR A 340 -10.02 -22.31 -17.35
CA TYR A 340 -9.89 -21.48 -16.17
C TYR A 340 -8.54 -20.79 -16.11
N HIS A 341 -8.53 -19.62 -15.46
CA HIS A 341 -7.31 -18.90 -15.12
C HIS A 341 -7.28 -18.65 -13.62
N SER A 342 -6.08 -18.67 -13.04
CA SER A 342 -5.88 -18.35 -11.64
C SER A 342 -4.70 -17.43 -11.41
N ILE A 343 -4.73 -16.70 -10.30
CA ILE A 343 -3.68 -15.77 -9.89
C ILE A 343 -3.26 -16.05 -8.45
N SER A 344 -2.01 -15.75 -8.13
CA SER A 344 -1.58 -15.66 -6.74
C SER A 344 -2.02 -14.33 -6.16
N SER A 345 -2.67 -14.34 -5.00
CA SER A 345 -3.03 -13.11 -4.30
C SER A 345 -2.99 -13.32 -2.80
N ASN A 346 -2.55 -12.29 -2.08
CA ASN A 346 -2.61 -12.19 -0.63
C ASN A 346 -3.84 -11.42 -0.14
N ILE A 347 -4.83 -11.19 -1.02
CA ILE A 347 -5.99 -10.34 -0.73
C ILE A 347 -6.73 -10.79 0.53
N SER A 348 -6.85 -12.10 0.77
CA SER A 348 -7.48 -12.69 1.96
C SER A 348 -6.54 -12.82 3.16
N GLY A 349 -5.44 -12.07 3.22
CA GLY A 349 -4.48 -12.07 4.33
C GLY A 349 -3.37 -13.13 4.24
N ALA A 350 -3.48 -14.09 3.31
CA ALA A 350 -2.46 -15.09 3.02
C ALA A 350 -2.37 -15.33 1.52
N ALA A 351 -1.17 -15.69 1.03
CA ALA A 351 -0.96 -16.00 -0.37
C ALA A 351 -1.70 -17.30 -0.75
N SER A 352 -2.71 -17.17 -1.61
CA SER A 352 -3.52 -18.28 -2.14
C SER A 352 -3.71 -18.12 -3.65
N CYS A 353 -4.08 -19.22 -4.31
CA CYS A 353 -4.49 -19.21 -5.71
C CYS A 353 -5.98 -18.92 -5.82
N TRP A 354 -6.33 -17.86 -6.54
CA TRP A 354 -7.71 -17.44 -6.75
C TRP A 354 -8.09 -17.61 -8.21
N LEU A 355 -9.28 -18.16 -8.48
CA LEU A 355 -9.83 -18.09 -9.83
C LEU A 355 -10.09 -16.64 -10.23
N THR A 356 -9.78 -16.31 -11.48
CA THR A 356 -10.03 -14.96 -12.04
C THR A 356 -11.41 -14.83 -12.68
N GLN A 357 -12.16 -15.94 -12.77
CA GLN A 357 -13.54 -16.03 -13.22
C GLN A 357 -14.39 -16.88 -12.25
N ASN A 358 -15.72 -16.82 -12.39
CA ASN A 358 -16.62 -17.65 -11.57
C ASN A 358 -16.53 -19.13 -12.00
N LEU A 359 -16.85 -20.05 -11.09
CA LEU A 359 -16.92 -21.47 -11.44
C LEU A 359 -17.98 -21.69 -12.53
N GLY A 360 -17.59 -22.37 -13.61
CA GLY A 360 -18.42 -22.60 -14.78
C GLY A 360 -18.49 -21.45 -15.80
N ALA A 361 -17.87 -20.29 -15.53
CA ALA A 361 -17.83 -19.18 -16.47
C ALA A 361 -16.82 -19.44 -17.60
N ASP A 362 -17.23 -19.13 -18.83
CA ASP A 362 -16.40 -19.28 -20.05
C ASP A 362 -15.35 -18.17 -20.16
N GLN A 363 -15.58 -17.03 -19.51
CA GLN A 363 -14.65 -15.90 -19.52
C GLN A 363 -14.64 -15.15 -18.19
N GLN A 364 -13.56 -14.39 -17.96
CA GLN A 364 -13.56 -13.33 -16.96
C GLN A 364 -14.52 -12.20 -17.39
N PRO A 365 -15.27 -11.57 -16.46
CA PRO A 365 -16.11 -10.41 -16.77
C PRO A 365 -15.34 -9.23 -17.37
N ILE A 366 -15.88 -8.66 -18.45
CA ILE A 366 -15.28 -7.50 -19.14
C ILE A 366 -15.67 -6.14 -18.52
N ALA A 367 -16.68 -6.13 -17.65
CA ALA A 367 -17.13 -4.97 -16.88
C ALA A 367 -17.80 -5.41 -15.57
N ILE A 368 -17.96 -4.48 -14.62
CA ILE A 368 -18.66 -4.75 -13.35
C ILE A 368 -20.11 -5.20 -13.54
N ASN A 369 -20.79 -4.69 -14.56
CA ASN A 369 -22.18 -4.98 -14.88
C ASN A 369 -22.31 -5.95 -16.07
N ASP A 370 -21.27 -6.73 -16.39
CA ASP A 370 -21.33 -7.77 -17.42
C ASP A 370 -22.37 -8.82 -17.05
N ALA A 371 -23.54 -8.72 -17.68
CA ALA A 371 -24.69 -9.57 -17.42
C ALA A 371 -24.76 -10.82 -18.33
N SER A 372 -23.67 -11.12 -19.05
CA SER A 372 -23.63 -12.30 -19.91
C SER A 372 -23.64 -13.60 -19.09
N GLU A 373 -24.19 -14.67 -19.67
CA GLU A 373 -24.09 -15.99 -19.05
C GLU A 373 -22.64 -16.49 -19.04
N ALA A 374 -21.88 -16.17 -20.09
CA ALA A 374 -20.47 -16.51 -20.23
C ALA A 374 -19.59 -15.96 -19.10
N SER A 375 -19.88 -14.78 -18.54
CA SER A 375 -19.14 -14.22 -17.40
C SER A 375 -19.69 -14.67 -16.04
N ALA A 376 -21.01 -14.83 -15.94
CA ALA A 376 -21.68 -15.14 -14.69
C ALA A 376 -21.32 -16.53 -14.15
N GLY A 377 -21.15 -17.50 -15.05
CA GLY A 377 -20.92 -18.90 -14.70
C GLY A 377 -22.17 -19.58 -14.16
N TRP A 378 -21.96 -20.60 -13.32
CA TRP A 378 -23.07 -21.37 -12.74
C TRP A 378 -23.43 -20.87 -11.34
N TYR A 379 -24.58 -21.31 -10.85
CA TYR A 379 -25.14 -20.94 -9.56
C TYR A 379 -25.37 -22.17 -8.70
N TRP A 380 -25.12 -22.08 -7.39
CA TRP A 380 -25.31 -23.18 -6.46
C TRP A 380 -26.17 -22.77 -5.28
N GLN A 381 -27.15 -23.61 -4.94
CA GLN A 381 -27.83 -23.49 -3.66
C GLN A 381 -26.87 -23.92 -2.54
N PHE A 382 -27.01 -23.31 -1.37
CA PHE A 382 -26.04 -23.53 -0.30
C PHE A 382 -25.99 -25.01 0.10
N ASN A 383 -24.78 -25.57 0.19
CA ASN A 383 -24.52 -26.95 0.57
C ASN A 383 -25.15 -27.99 -0.38
N ARG A 384 -25.33 -27.63 -1.66
CA ARG A 384 -25.84 -28.53 -2.70
C ARG A 384 -24.81 -28.63 -3.83
N PRO A 385 -24.42 -29.84 -4.24
CA PRO A 385 -23.41 -30.01 -5.29
C PRO A 385 -23.96 -29.64 -6.67
N GLN A 386 -25.28 -29.75 -6.89
CA GLN A 386 -25.91 -29.42 -8.17
C GLN A 386 -25.76 -27.92 -8.50
N GLY A 387 -25.00 -27.63 -9.54
CA GLY A 387 -24.94 -26.32 -10.17
C GLY A 387 -26.06 -26.11 -11.16
N TYR A 388 -26.35 -24.85 -11.45
CA TYR A 388 -27.36 -24.43 -12.42
C TYR A 388 -26.74 -23.39 -13.37
N GLN A 389 -26.83 -23.64 -14.67
CA GLN A 389 -26.59 -22.63 -15.70
C GLN A 389 -27.90 -21.88 -15.97
N PHE A 390 -27.81 -20.58 -16.27
CA PHE A 390 -28.98 -19.80 -16.66
C PHE A 390 -28.68 -18.86 -17.82
N ALA A 391 -29.11 -19.28 -19.02
CA ALA A 391 -29.12 -18.48 -20.24
C ALA A 391 -30.54 -17.91 -20.46
N ALA A 392 -31.33 -18.49 -21.37
CA ALA A 392 -32.76 -18.17 -21.51
C ALA A 392 -33.63 -18.85 -20.44
N SER A 393 -33.19 -20.02 -19.97
CA SER A 393 -33.84 -20.81 -18.92
C SER A 393 -32.81 -21.50 -18.04
N ARG A 394 -33.24 -21.99 -16.88
CA ARG A 394 -32.39 -22.77 -15.97
C ARG A 394 -32.09 -24.16 -16.54
N VAL A 395 -30.82 -24.56 -16.48
CA VAL A 395 -30.34 -25.90 -16.82
C VAL A 395 -29.49 -26.43 -15.67
N PRO A 396 -29.77 -27.62 -15.12
CA PRO A 396 -30.90 -28.49 -15.47
C PRO A 396 -32.24 -27.95 -14.95
N ALA A 397 -33.33 -28.34 -15.61
CA ALA A 397 -34.70 -28.01 -15.20
C ALA A 397 -35.21 -28.95 -14.09
N THR A 398 -34.34 -29.36 -13.16
CA THR A 398 -34.72 -30.18 -12.00
C THR A 398 -35.65 -29.40 -11.07
N ALA A 399 -36.41 -30.12 -10.22
CA ALA A 399 -37.26 -29.51 -9.22
C ALA A 399 -36.46 -28.56 -8.32
N TRP A 400 -36.97 -27.34 -8.11
CA TRP A 400 -36.29 -26.34 -7.30
C TRP A 400 -36.49 -26.61 -5.82
N ILE A 401 -35.42 -26.60 -5.04
CA ILE A 401 -35.49 -26.75 -3.59
C ILE A 401 -35.86 -25.39 -3.01
N THR A 402 -37.06 -25.25 -2.43
CA THR A 402 -37.56 -23.98 -1.90
C THR A 402 -37.20 -23.74 -0.43
N SER A 403 -36.64 -24.73 0.26
CA SER A 403 -36.19 -24.61 1.65
C SER A 403 -35.05 -25.57 1.97
N ILE A 404 -34.02 -25.09 2.66
CA ILE A 404 -32.85 -25.87 3.09
C ILE A 404 -32.52 -25.50 4.53
N SER A 405 -32.62 -26.46 5.45
CA SER A 405 -32.39 -26.28 6.90
C SER A 405 -31.24 -27.13 7.45
N GLN A 406 -30.34 -27.62 6.60
CA GLN A 406 -29.20 -28.44 7.02
C GLN A 406 -28.22 -27.61 7.87
N ASN A 407 -27.89 -28.08 9.06
CA ASN A 407 -27.00 -27.38 9.99
C ASN A 407 -25.51 -27.73 9.78
N THR A 408 -25.02 -27.63 8.54
CA THR A 408 -23.58 -27.75 8.26
C THR A 408 -23.10 -26.70 7.25
N SER A 409 -21.86 -26.24 7.45
CA SER A 409 -21.07 -25.55 6.43
C SER A 409 -20.73 -26.49 5.27
N TRP A 410 -20.22 -25.91 4.16
CA TRP A 410 -19.67 -26.70 3.06
C TRP A 410 -18.49 -27.57 3.55
N GLN A 411 -18.37 -28.76 2.98
CA GLN A 411 -17.37 -29.78 3.26
C GLN A 411 -16.76 -30.21 1.92
N ALA A 412 -15.54 -30.76 1.91
CA ALA A 412 -14.85 -31.13 0.67
C ALA A 412 -15.67 -32.09 -0.24
N ASN A 413 -16.55 -32.92 0.33
CA ASN A 413 -17.39 -33.85 -0.43
C ASN A 413 -18.65 -33.21 -1.05
N ASN A 414 -18.96 -31.96 -0.73
CA ASN A 414 -20.10 -31.25 -1.29
C ASN A 414 -19.77 -29.83 -1.78
N ASP A 415 -18.53 -29.37 -1.62
CA ASP A 415 -17.99 -28.14 -2.16
C ASP A 415 -17.79 -28.27 -3.70
N PRO A 416 -18.53 -27.50 -4.52
CA PRO A 416 -18.42 -27.58 -5.97
C PRO A 416 -17.04 -27.18 -6.50
N CYS A 417 -16.31 -26.29 -5.82
CA CYS A 417 -14.94 -25.97 -6.19
C CYS A 417 -14.05 -27.20 -6.03
N SER A 418 -14.17 -27.95 -4.94
CA SER A 418 -13.42 -29.20 -4.72
C SER A 418 -13.85 -30.30 -5.70
N LEU A 419 -15.15 -30.47 -5.90
CA LEU A 419 -15.71 -31.54 -6.72
C LEU A 419 -15.44 -31.35 -8.22
N LEU A 420 -15.46 -30.10 -8.71
CA LEU A 420 -15.34 -29.79 -10.14
C LEU A 420 -13.93 -29.41 -10.56
N LEU A 421 -13.10 -28.88 -9.68
CA LEU A 421 -11.72 -28.48 -10.00
C LEU A 421 -10.66 -29.41 -9.41
N GLY A 422 -11.03 -30.28 -8.47
CA GLY A 422 -10.13 -31.23 -7.83
C GLY A 422 -9.48 -30.71 -6.54
N GLN A 423 -8.49 -31.47 -6.07
CA GLN A 423 -7.91 -31.30 -4.73
C GLN A 423 -7.33 -29.90 -4.49
N GLY A 424 -7.66 -29.34 -3.33
CA GLY A 424 -7.19 -28.04 -2.85
C GLY A 424 -8.11 -26.86 -3.19
N TRP A 425 -8.88 -26.92 -4.28
CA TRP A 425 -9.86 -25.87 -4.58
C TRP A 425 -11.06 -25.95 -3.64
N ARG A 426 -11.50 -24.81 -3.13
CA ARG A 426 -12.62 -24.70 -2.19
C ARG A 426 -13.32 -23.35 -2.31
N ILE A 427 -14.49 -23.25 -1.69
CA ILE A 427 -15.17 -21.98 -1.48
C ILE A 427 -14.44 -21.19 -0.36
N PRO A 428 -14.26 -19.87 -0.49
CA PRO A 428 -13.70 -19.03 0.56
C PRO A 428 -14.59 -18.99 1.81
N THR A 429 -13.98 -18.96 2.98
CA THR A 429 -14.62 -18.79 4.29
C THR A 429 -15.03 -17.34 4.54
N ILE A 430 -15.83 -17.10 5.59
CA ILE A 430 -16.16 -15.71 5.99
C ILE A 430 -14.93 -14.92 6.37
N ALA A 431 -13.92 -15.56 6.98
CA ALA A 431 -12.71 -14.90 7.43
C ALA A 431 -11.91 -14.40 6.22
N GLU A 432 -11.86 -15.19 5.15
CA GLU A 432 -11.16 -14.81 3.92
C GLU A 432 -11.88 -13.72 3.15
N TRP A 433 -13.22 -13.75 3.08
CA TRP A 433 -13.95 -12.63 2.49
C TRP A 433 -13.83 -11.35 3.30
N THR A 434 -13.88 -11.46 4.64
CA THR A 434 -13.67 -10.31 5.53
C THR A 434 -12.27 -9.74 5.36
N ALA A 435 -11.25 -10.61 5.25
CA ALA A 435 -9.88 -10.18 5.00
C ALA A 435 -9.69 -9.57 3.61
N ALA A 436 -10.36 -10.11 2.58
CA ALA A 436 -10.31 -9.59 1.22
C ALA A 436 -10.85 -8.17 1.08
N ASP A 437 -11.82 -7.80 1.92
CA ASP A 437 -12.42 -6.47 1.99
C ASP A 437 -11.70 -5.53 2.99
N ALA A 438 -10.82 -6.08 3.83
CA ALA A 438 -10.07 -5.33 4.83
C ALA A 438 -9.04 -4.38 4.17
N PRO A 439 -8.41 -3.46 4.94
CA PRO A 439 -7.29 -2.69 4.42
C PRO A 439 -6.17 -3.58 3.85
N PRO A 440 -5.58 -3.22 2.69
CA PRO A 440 -5.73 -1.95 1.95
C PRO A 440 -6.86 -1.92 0.90
N GLN A 441 -7.69 -2.95 0.75
CA GLN A 441 -8.68 -3.02 -0.34
C GLN A 441 -9.86 -2.06 -0.15
N ASN A 442 -10.58 -2.12 0.98
CA ASN A 442 -11.81 -1.35 1.30
C ASN A 442 -12.75 -1.28 0.12
N TRP A 443 -13.52 -2.32 -0.11
CA TRP A 443 -14.48 -2.23 -1.18
C TRP A 443 -15.68 -1.39 -0.72
N ASN A 444 -15.58 -0.07 -0.90
CA ASN A 444 -16.67 0.86 -0.57
C ASN A 444 -17.85 0.71 -1.53
N ASN A 445 -17.62 0.10 -2.70
CA ASN A 445 -18.62 -0.20 -3.70
C ASN A 445 -18.17 -1.35 -4.62
N ALA A 446 -19.06 -1.84 -5.47
CA ALA A 446 -18.78 -2.96 -6.37
C ALA A 446 -17.64 -2.69 -7.38
N ASN A 447 -17.42 -1.43 -7.80
CA ASN A 447 -16.30 -1.10 -8.70
C ASN A 447 -14.95 -1.32 -8.03
N ASP A 448 -14.84 -1.12 -6.71
CA ASP A 448 -13.60 -1.35 -5.97
C ASP A 448 -13.26 -2.85 -5.98
N ALA A 449 -14.27 -3.70 -5.76
CA ALA A 449 -14.12 -5.16 -5.84
C ALA A 449 -13.79 -5.65 -7.27
N TYR A 450 -14.37 -5.02 -8.30
CA TYR A 450 -14.01 -5.27 -9.70
C TYR A 450 -12.62 -4.72 -10.05
N GLY A 451 -12.20 -3.63 -9.43
CA GLY A 451 -10.86 -3.05 -9.58
C GLY A 451 -9.77 -3.92 -8.94
N SER A 452 -10.14 -4.75 -7.96
CA SER A 452 -9.24 -5.67 -7.27
C SER A 452 -8.67 -6.77 -8.18
N ALA A 453 -7.69 -7.50 -7.63
CA ALA A 453 -7.11 -8.67 -8.30
C ALA A 453 -8.15 -9.74 -8.67
N LEU A 454 -9.28 -9.83 -7.95
CA LEU A 454 -10.26 -10.90 -8.14
C LEU A 454 -11.26 -10.64 -9.28
N LYS A 455 -11.40 -9.39 -9.76
CA LYS A 455 -12.38 -8.99 -10.78
C LYS A 455 -13.80 -9.49 -10.48
N LEU A 456 -14.27 -9.32 -9.24
CA LEU A 456 -15.62 -9.69 -8.85
C LEU A 456 -16.62 -8.76 -9.55
N HIS A 457 -17.69 -9.33 -10.14
CA HIS A 457 -18.68 -8.59 -10.93
C HIS A 457 -20.10 -8.93 -10.50
N SER A 458 -21.06 -8.16 -10.98
CA SER A 458 -22.48 -8.30 -10.63
C SER A 458 -23.16 -9.46 -11.37
N ALA A 459 -22.79 -10.70 -11.03
CA ALA A 459 -23.31 -11.92 -11.66
C ALA A 459 -24.78 -12.27 -11.30
N GLY A 460 -25.41 -11.52 -10.39
CA GLY A 460 -26.79 -11.79 -9.94
C GLY A 460 -26.92 -13.10 -9.15
N ILE A 461 -28.16 -13.55 -8.93
CA ILE A 461 -28.48 -14.78 -8.21
C ILE A 461 -29.69 -15.48 -8.84
N LEU A 462 -29.94 -16.74 -8.48
CA LEU A 462 -31.24 -17.40 -8.70
C LEU A 462 -32.09 -17.30 -7.43
N ASN A 463 -33.35 -16.89 -7.58
CA ASN A 463 -34.27 -16.67 -6.46
C ASN A 463 -34.63 -17.99 -5.73
N ASN A 464 -35.02 -17.90 -4.45
CA ASN A 464 -35.45 -19.08 -3.69
C ASN A 464 -36.82 -19.64 -4.14
N ASN A 465 -37.65 -18.84 -4.82
CA ASN A 465 -38.97 -19.22 -5.27
C ASN A 465 -38.99 -19.52 -6.79
N GLY A 466 -38.45 -20.69 -7.15
CA GLY A 466 -38.51 -21.21 -8.51
C GLY A 466 -37.22 -21.10 -9.32
N GLY A 467 -36.16 -20.50 -8.77
CA GLY A 467 -34.82 -20.42 -9.36
C GLY A 467 -34.75 -19.59 -10.64
N ALA A 468 -35.54 -18.52 -10.73
CA ALA A 468 -35.40 -17.51 -11.78
C ALA A 468 -34.20 -16.61 -11.49
N VAL A 469 -33.47 -16.23 -12.54
CA VAL A 469 -32.37 -15.26 -12.39
C VAL A 469 -32.92 -13.88 -12.04
N ILE A 470 -32.29 -13.23 -11.07
CA ILE A 470 -32.60 -11.86 -10.67
C ILE A 470 -31.32 -11.06 -10.50
N ASN A 471 -31.39 -9.76 -10.82
CA ASN A 471 -30.34 -8.77 -10.56
C ASN A 471 -28.97 -9.06 -11.16
N ARG A 472 -28.92 -9.84 -12.26
CA ARG A 472 -27.71 -9.98 -13.08
C ARG A 472 -27.37 -8.62 -13.72
N GLY A 473 -26.10 -8.23 -13.67
CA GLY A 473 -25.62 -6.89 -14.01
C GLY A 473 -25.78 -5.86 -12.88
N VAL A 474 -26.40 -6.22 -11.75
CA VAL A 474 -26.68 -5.29 -10.63
C VAL A 474 -26.03 -5.75 -9.32
N TYR A 475 -26.23 -7.00 -8.89
CA TYR A 475 -25.70 -7.51 -7.61
C TYR A 475 -24.51 -8.45 -7.80
N GLY A 476 -23.41 -8.19 -7.09
CA GLY A 476 -22.32 -9.15 -6.91
C GLY A 476 -22.50 -9.90 -5.60
N ARG A 477 -22.92 -11.17 -5.64
CA ARG A 477 -23.17 -11.98 -4.44
C ARG A 477 -22.45 -13.31 -4.54
N TYR A 478 -21.56 -13.59 -3.60
CA TYR A 478 -20.71 -14.78 -3.65
C TYR A 478 -20.82 -15.57 -2.37
N TRP A 479 -21.08 -16.88 -2.45
CA TRP A 479 -21.15 -17.69 -1.25
C TRP A 479 -19.84 -17.66 -0.46
N SER A 480 -20.00 -17.71 0.86
CA SER A 480 -18.98 -18.22 1.75
C SER A 480 -19.18 -19.72 1.97
N ALA A 481 -18.09 -20.44 2.30
CA ALA A 481 -18.15 -21.82 2.76
C ALA A 481 -18.87 -21.95 4.12
N THR A 482 -19.05 -20.85 4.86
CA THR A 482 -19.56 -20.86 6.23
C THR A 482 -21.07 -20.71 6.31
N GLN A 483 -21.72 -21.57 7.07
CA GLN A 483 -23.13 -21.43 7.40
C GLN A 483 -23.36 -20.28 8.43
N TYR A 484 -24.53 -19.63 8.35
CA TYR A 484 -25.03 -18.72 9.39
C TYR A 484 -25.53 -19.46 10.65
N SER A 485 -25.60 -18.77 11.79
CA SER A 485 -26.03 -19.39 13.07
C SER A 485 -27.42 -20.04 12.98
N SER A 486 -28.33 -19.47 12.20
CA SER A 486 -29.61 -20.11 11.86
C SER A 486 -29.46 -21.13 10.73
N THR A 487 -30.12 -22.28 10.88
CA THR A 487 -30.01 -23.42 9.98
C THR A 487 -30.50 -23.17 8.56
N SER A 488 -31.34 -22.15 8.36
CA SER A 488 -31.91 -21.78 7.06
C SER A 488 -31.03 -20.84 6.22
N TYR A 489 -29.95 -20.28 6.79
CA TYR A 489 -29.20 -19.20 6.15
C TYR A 489 -27.71 -19.53 5.97
N GLY A 490 -27.12 -19.05 4.88
CA GLY A 490 -25.68 -19.12 4.61
C GLY A 490 -25.07 -17.72 4.55
N TYR A 491 -23.78 -17.59 4.87
CA TYR A 491 -23.06 -16.33 4.70
C TYR A 491 -22.64 -16.13 3.24
N PHE A 492 -22.66 -14.89 2.77
CA PHE A 492 -22.18 -14.50 1.46
C PHE A 492 -21.55 -13.10 1.49
N LEU A 493 -20.65 -12.83 0.55
CA LEU A 493 -20.14 -11.50 0.27
C LEU A 493 -21.17 -10.76 -0.60
N ASP A 494 -21.66 -9.61 -0.15
CA ASP A 494 -22.59 -8.73 -0.88
C ASP A 494 -21.87 -7.47 -1.39
N LEU A 495 -21.95 -7.22 -2.70
CA LEU A 495 -21.33 -6.10 -3.41
C LEU A 495 -22.42 -5.26 -4.09
N TYR A 496 -23.32 -4.66 -3.33
CA TYR A 496 -24.40 -3.82 -3.88
C TYR A 496 -24.41 -2.39 -3.30
N SER A 497 -24.56 -2.26 -1.99
CA SER A 497 -24.55 -0.98 -1.27
C SER A 497 -23.28 -0.83 -0.42
N GLY A 498 -22.13 -1.15 -1.03
CA GLY A 498 -20.85 -1.38 -0.37
C GLY A 498 -20.44 -2.85 -0.43
N SER A 499 -19.32 -3.18 0.21
CA SER A 499 -18.92 -4.56 0.47
C SER A 499 -19.19 -4.92 1.92
N THR A 500 -19.96 -5.99 2.12
CA THR A 500 -20.28 -6.50 3.46
C THR A 500 -20.48 -8.00 3.42
N ILE A 501 -20.23 -8.65 4.57
CA ILE A 501 -20.65 -10.04 4.78
C ILE A 501 -22.08 -10.03 5.29
N ASN A 502 -22.99 -10.63 4.53
CA ASN A 502 -24.41 -10.78 4.86
C ASN A 502 -24.80 -12.25 4.90
N TYR A 503 -26.06 -12.51 5.25
CA TYR A 503 -26.65 -13.84 5.21
C TYR A 503 -27.93 -13.85 4.36
N ILE A 504 -28.17 -14.95 3.65
CA ILE A 504 -29.36 -15.14 2.81
C ILE A 504 -29.85 -16.57 2.90
N ASP A 505 -31.14 -16.77 2.65
CA ASP A 505 -31.78 -18.09 2.66
C ASP A 505 -31.04 -19.04 1.72
N LYS A 506 -30.69 -20.23 2.23
CA LYS A 506 -29.89 -21.26 1.55
C LYS A 506 -30.51 -21.76 0.24
N ALA A 507 -31.81 -21.58 0.04
CA ALA A 507 -32.50 -21.93 -1.20
C ALA A 507 -32.25 -20.96 -2.36
N HIS A 508 -31.63 -19.79 -2.13
CA HIS A 508 -31.07 -19.01 -3.23
C HIS A 508 -29.86 -19.71 -3.85
N ALA A 509 -29.63 -19.54 -5.15
CA ALA A 509 -28.39 -19.99 -5.76
C ALA A 509 -27.49 -18.81 -6.14
N LEU A 510 -26.26 -18.81 -5.64
CA LEU A 510 -25.27 -17.76 -5.89
C LEU A 510 -24.10 -18.33 -6.70
N PRO A 511 -23.39 -17.49 -7.46
CA PRO A 511 -22.13 -17.86 -8.09
C PRO A 511 -21.03 -18.15 -7.05
N LEU A 512 -20.02 -18.91 -7.48
CA LEU A 512 -18.86 -19.27 -6.66
C LEU A 512 -17.58 -18.69 -7.24
N ARG A 513 -16.73 -18.18 -6.35
CA ARG A 513 -15.36 -17.78 -6.64
C ARG A 513 -14.43 -18.70 -5.84
N CYS A 514 -13.69 -19.58 -6.52
CA CYS A 514 -12.89 -20.59 -5.84
C CYS A 514 -11.52 -20.05 -5.42
N ILE A 515 -11.04 -20.52 -4.27
CA ILE A 515 -9.70 -20.30 -3.73
C ILE A 515 -9.01 -21.66 -3.53
N ARG A 516 -7.68 -21.69 -3.60
CA ARG A 516 -6.86 -22.83 -3.24
C ARG A 516 -5.63 -22.37 -2.47
N ASP A 517 -5.36 -23.05 -1.37
CA ASP A 517 -4.22 -22.76 -0.49
C ASP A 517 -2.89 -23.31 -0.99
#